data_AF-A0A4P5YTM3-F1
#
_entry.id   AF-A0A4P5YTM3-F1
#
_cell.length_a   1.000
_cell.length_b   1.000
_cell.length_c   1.000
_cell.angle_alpha   90.00
_cell.angle_beta   90.00
_cell.angle_gamma   90.00
#
_symmetry.space_group_name_H-M   'P 1'
#
loop_
_entity.id
_entity.type
_entity.pdbx_description
1 polymer ?
#
loop_
_entity_poly.entity_id
_entity_poly.type
_entity_poly.pdbx_seq_one_letter_code
_entity_poly.pdbx_strand_id
1 'polypeptide(L)'
;MNGKEQRRLQVQELLLSGFTQERISVKLNISISTVARTVKKIREGSAQWLTNLAEKDIAHIVRETLEGLKLDLMKLNDMLEDPSVKNNIKLQLQIRKEITAVRSEYLKQLTNMPMAWSLDVFTKKYAPESMPQPTMKGLGGISGLK
;
A
#
# COMPACT_ATOMS: atom_id res chain seq x y z
N MET A 1 10.67 11.13 23.97
CA MET A 1 10.38 11.92 22.75
C MET A 1 11.42 13.01 22.61
N ASN A 2 11.97 13.18 21.41
CA ASN A 2 12.97 14.22 21.18
C ASN A 2 12.28 15.60 21.17
N GLY A 3 12.91 16.67 21.68
CA GLY A 3 12.28 18.00 21.77
C GLY A 3 11.84 18.56 20.40
N LYS A 4 12.44 18.07 19.31
CA LYS A 4 12.03 18.37 17.93
C LYS A 4 10.71 17.71 17.53
N GLU A 5 10.44 16.49 17.98
CA GLU A 5 9.19 15.78 17.69
C GLU A 5 8.02 16.40 18.44
N GLN A 6 8.23 16.73 19.71
CA GLN A 6 7.21 17.36 20.54
C GLN A 6 6.80 18.73 19.96
N ARG A 7 7.78 19.51 19.48
CA ARG A 7 7.51 20.77 18.76
C ARG A 7 6.75 20.54 17.45
N ARG A 8 7.08 19.49 16.69
CA ARG A 8 6.38 19.15 15.45
C ARG A 8 4.91 18.85 15.72
N LEU A 9 4.64 18.05 16.76
CA LEU A 9 3.27 17.69 17.16
C LEU A 9 2.48 18.92 17.61
N GLN A 10 3.07 19.80 18.42
CA GLN A 10 2.43 21.05 18.86
C GLN A 10 2.11 21.98 17.68
N VAL A 11 3.03 22.13 16.72
CA VAL A 11 2.77 22.91 15.50
C VAL A 11 1.64 22.28 14.68
N GLN A 12 1.63 20.94 14.57
CA GLN A 12 0.59 20.21 13.84
C GLN A 12 -0.79 20.36 14.48
N GLU A 13 -0.89 20.22 15.79
CA GLU A 13 -2.13 20.37 16.56
C GLU A 13 -2.72 21.77 16.42
N LEU A 14 -1.88 22.81 16.55
CA LEU A 14 -2.32 24.19 16.37
C LEU A 14 -2.72 24.50 14.92
N LEU A 15 -2.03 23.92 13.93
CA LEU A 15 -2.39 24.08 12.52
C LEU A 15 -3.75 23.42 12.21
N LEU A 16 -4.01 22.22 12.76
CA LEU A 16 -5.30 21.53 12.65
C LEU A 16 -6.43 22.29 13.34
N SER A 17 -6.11 23.01 14.41
CA SER A 17 -7.05 23.88 15.14
C SER A 17 -7.32 25.22 14.42
N GLY A 18 -6.79 25.43 13.21
CA GLY A 18 -7.04 26.60 12.39
C GLY A 18 -6.19 27.84 12.72
N PHE A 19 -5.14 27.71 13.53
CA PHE A 19 -4.25 28.84 13.84
C PHE A 19 -3.32 29.16 12.66
N THR A 20 -3.13 30.45 12.38
CA THR A 20 -2.14 30.92 11.39
C THR A 20 -0.71 30.73 11.90
N GLN A 21 0.27 30.72 11.00
CA GLN A 21 1.68 30.50 11.37
C GLN A 21 2.20 31.57 12.34
N GLU A 22 1.73 32.80 12.19
CA GLU A 22 2.01 33.94 13.08
C GLU A 22 1.49 33.64 14.49
N ARG A 23 0.24 33.20 14.62
CA ARG A 23 -0.33 32.85 15.93
C ARG A 23 0.34 31.65 16.57
N ILE A 24 0.77 30.67 15.77
CA ILE A 24 1.54 29.51 16.24
C ILE A 24 2.92 29.96 16.77
N SER A 25 3.60 30.87 16.07
CA SER A 25 4.90 31.38 16.49
C SER A 25 4.84 32.06 17.85
N VAL A 26 3.78 32.86 18.08
CA VAL A 26 3.54 33.54 19.36
C VAL A 26 3.21 32.52 20.46
N LYS A 27 2.31 31.56 20.19
CA LYS A 27 1.91 30.54 21.18
C LYS A 27 3.05 29.63 21.63
N LEU A 28 3.92 29.25 20.70
CA LEU A 28 5.02 28.32 20.98
C LEU A 28 6.34 29.04 21.30
N ASN A 29 6.35 30.38 21.29
CA ASN A 29 7.53 31.22 21.47
C ASN A 29 8.71 30.77 20.59
N ILE A 30 8.46 30.60 19.29
CA ILE A 30 9.45 30.20 18.29
C ILE A 30 9.38 31.14 17.09
N SER A 31 10.46 31.24 16.32
CA SER A 31 10.45 32.09 15.13
C SER A 31 9.41 31.61 14.10
N ILE A 32 8.79 32.56 13.40
CA ILE A 32 7.86 32.24 12.32
C ILE A 32 8.52 31.41 11.21
N SER A 33 9.81 31.64 10.95
CA SER A 33 10.61 30.82 10.02
C SER A 33 10.74 29.36 10.47
N THR A 34 10.80 29.11 11.79
CA THR A 34 10.80 27.75 12.35
C THR A 34 9.44 27.10 12.18
N VAL A 35 8.35 27.83 12.41
CA VAL A 35 6.98 27.37 12.15
C VAL A 35 6.83 27.01 10.67
N ALA A 36 7.16 27.93 9.77
CA ALA A 36 7.06 27.71 8.32
C ALA A 36 7.84 26.47 7.85
N ARG A 37 9.09 26.30 8.31
CA ARG A 37 9.90 25.11 8.00
C ARG A 37 9.26 23.83 8.55
N THR A 38 8.67 23.88 9.73
CA THR A 38 8.00 22.73 10.36
C THR A 38 6.72 22.37 9.61
N VAL A 39 5.91 23.36 9.23
CA VAL A 39 4.70 23.17 8.43
C VAL A 39 5.04 22.60 7.05
N LYS A 40 6.11 23.10 6.40
CA LYS A 40 6.60 22.54 5.13
C LYS A 40 6.94 21.06 5.27
N LYS A 41 7.70 20.68 6.30
CA LYS A 41 8.03 19.26 6.56
C LYS A 41 6.81 18.39 6.86
N ILE A 42 5.82 18.93 7.58
CA ILE A 42 4.56 18.22 7.83
C ILE A 42 3.83 17.96 6.50
N ARG A 43 3.71 18.97 5.62
CA ARG A 43 3.08 18.82 4.31
C ARG A 43 3.81 17.84 3.40
N GLU A 44 5.14 17.90 3.35
CA GLU A 44 5.98 16.95 2.60
C GLU A 44 5.77 15.51 3.11
N GLY A 45 5.73 15.33 4.44
CA GLY A 45 5.43 14.02 5.05
C GLY A 45 4.02 13.52 4.73
N SER A 46 3.01 14.39 4.75
CA SER A 46 1.63 14.04 4.38
C SER A 46 1.50 13.68 2.89
N ALA A 47 2.16 14.42 2.00
CA ALA A 47 2.18 14.11 0.57
C ALA A 47 2.86 12.76 0.32
N GLN A 48 4.00 12.51 0.96
CA GLN A 48 4.67 11.21 0.87
C GLN A 48 3.80 10.07 1.41
N TRP A 49 3.06 10.30 2.50
CA TRP A 49 2.12 9.32 3.03
C TRP A 49 0.98 8.99 2.06
N LEU A 50 0.39 10.01 1.41
CA LEU A 50 -0.63 9.81 0.38
C LEU A 50 -0.08 9.04 -0.82
N THR A 51 1.12 9.37 -1.28
CA THR A 51 1.79 8.61 -2.36
C THR A 51 2.04 7.16 -1.94
N ASN A 52 2.53 6.93 -0.72
CA ASN A 52 2.75 5.57 -0.22
C ASN A 52 1.44 4.77 -0.06
N LEU A 53 0.34 5.44 0.32
CA LEU A 53 -0.98 4.81 0.42
C LEU A 53 -1.49 4.43 -0.97
N ALA A 54 -1.43 5.36 -1.93
CA ALA A 54 -1.80 5.09 -3.32
C ALA A 54 -0.94 3.97 -3.93
N GLU A 55 0.37 3.95 -3.69
CA GLU A 55 1.26 2.86 -4.10
C GLU A 55 0.84 1.52 -3.49
N LYS A 56 0.47 1.48 -2.20
CA LYS A 56 -0.01 0.26 -1.53
C LYS A 56 -1.35 -0.23 -2.07
N ASP A 57 -2.31 0.67 -2.30
CA ASP A 57 -3.61 0.32 -2.85
C ASP A 57 -3.46 -0.21 -4.28
N ILE A 58 -2.62 0.41 -5.09
CA ILE A 58 -2.27 -0.09 -6.42
C ILE A 58 -1.62 -1.47 -6.31
N ALA A 59 -0.63 -1.66 -5.42
CA ALA A 59 -0.01 -2.97 -5.21
C ALA A 59 -1.02 -4.05 -4.81
N HIS A 60 -2.01 -3.69 -3.99
CA HIS A 60 -3.08 -4.60 -3.56
C HIS A 60 -3.95 -5.03 -4.74
N ILE A 61 -4.45 -4.07 -5.52
CA ILE A 61 -5.29 -4.31 -6.70
C ILE A 61 -4.55 -5.20 -7.71
N VAL A 62 -3.27 -4.92 -7.93
CA VAL A 62 -2.42 -5.70 -8.82
C VAL A 62 -2.27 -7.14 -8.33
N ARG A 63 -2.01 -7.32 -7.03
CA ARG A 63 -1.89 -8.65 -6.44
C ARG A 63 -3.20 -9.44 -6.60
N GLU A 64 -4.34 -8.85 -6.28
CA GLU A 64 -5.65 -9.50 -6.44
C GLU A 64 -5.91 -9.90 -7.89
N THR A 65 -5.55 -9.02 -8.83
CA THR A 65 -5.70 -9.30 -10.28
C THR A 65 -4.83 -10.49 -10.70
N LEU A 66 -3.56 -10.52 -10.27
CA LEU A 66 -2.65 -11.63 -10.56
C LEU A 66 -3.09 -12.94 -9.89
N GLU A 67 -3.63 -12.89 -8.68
CA GLU A 67 -4.19 -14.05 -7.98
C GLU A 67 -5.43 -14.59 -8.69
N GLY A 68 -6.34 -13.72 -9.15
CA GLY A 68 -7.50 -14.11 -9.95
C GLY A 68 -7.10 -14.84 -11.23
N LEU A 69 -6.14 -14.28 -11.99
CA LEU A 69 -5.63 -14.92 -13.20
C LEU A 69 -4.96 -16.28 -12.93
N LYS A 70 -4.31 -16.47 -11.77
CA LYS A 70 -3.77 -17.78 -11.37
C LYS A 70 -4.88 -18.79 -11.07
N LEU A 71 -5.93 -18.38 -10.35
CA LEU A 71 -7.07 -19.23 -10.06
C LEU A 71 -7.78 -19.68 -11.35
N ASP A 72 -7.94 -18.77 -12.31
CA ASP A 72 -8.50 -19.10 -13.63
C ASP A 72 -7.64 -20.13 -14.36
N LEU A 73 -6.31 -19.98 -14.33
CA LEU A 73 -5.41 -20.98 -14.91
C LEU A 73 -5.53 -22.34 -14.20
N MET A 74 -5.62 -22.37 -12.88
CA MET A 74 -5.80 -23.61 -12.12
C MET A 74 -7.09 -24.30 -12.56
N LYS A 75 -8.20 -23.57 -12.57
CA LYS A 75 -9.51 -24.09 -12.97
C LYS A 75 -9.52 -24.61 -14.42
N LEU A 76 -8.90 -23.88 -15.36
CA LEU A 76 -8.80 -24.32 -16.75
C LEU A 76 -7.96 -25.60 -16.90
N ASN A 77 -6.90 -25.75 -16.09
CA ASN A 77 -6.12 -26.99 -16.07
C ASN A 77 -6.90 -28.14 -15.42
N ASP A 78 -7.63 -27.89 -14.33
CA ASP A 78 -8.50 -28.90 -13.71
C ASP A 78 -9.58 -29.38 -14.69
N MET A 79 -10.14 -28.47 -15.50
CA MET A 79 -11.08 -28.82 -16.56
C MET A 79 -10.46 -29.71 -17.66
N LEU A 80 -9.16 -29.61 -17.92
CA LEU A 80 -8.48 -30.54 -18.85
C LEU A 80 -8.34 -31.94 -18.26
N GLU A 81 -8.32 -32.07 -16.94
CA GLU A 81 -8.21 -33.36 -16.26
C GLU A 81 -9.55 -34.12 -16.19
N ASP A 82 -10.67 -33.44 -16.40
CA ASP A 82 -12.03 -34.00 -16.38
C ASP A 82 -12.22 -35.07 -17.49
N PRO A 83 -12.68 -36.29 -17.15
CA PRO A 83 -12.93 -37.36 -18.11
C PRO A 83 -13.85 -36.97 -19.28
N SER A 84 -14.83 -36.10 -19.04
CA SER A 84 -15.77 -35.62 -20.07
C SER A 84 -15.09 -34.73 -21.12
N VAL A 85 -14.04 -34.01 -20.71
CA VAL A 85 -13.23 -33.13 -21.56
C VAL A 85 -12.08 -33.91 -22.20
N LYS A 86 -11.48 -34.87 -21.50
CA LYS A 86 -10.41 -35.75 -22.02
C LYS A 86 -10.82 -36.52 -23.29
N ASN A 87 -12.09 -36.83 -23.42
CA ASN A 87 -12.62 -37.54 -24.58
C ASN A 87 -13.06 -36.60 -25.73
N ASN A 88 -13.00 -35.28 -25.55
CA ASN A 88 -13.40 -34.28 -26.55
C ASN A 88 -12.25 -33.36 -26.97
N ILE A 89 -11.62 -33.69 -28.10
CA ILE A 89 -10.46 -32.97 -28.66
C ILE A 89 -10.78 -31.49 -28.95
N LYS A 90 -12.00 -31.20 -29.44
CA LYS A 90 -12.41 -29.82 -29.78
C LYS A 90 -12.49 -28.95 -28.53
N LEU A 91 -13.04 -29.50 -27.45
CA LEU A 91 -13.16 -28.81 -26.17
C LEU A 91 -11.80 -28.58 -25.50
N GLN A 92 -10.90 -29.57 -25.58
CA GLN A 92 -9.51 -29.39 -25.11
C GLN A 92 -8.76 -28.28 -25.85
N LEU A 93 -8.90 -28.23 -27.18
CA LEU A 93 -8.29 -27.18 -27.99
C LEU A 93 -8.83 -25.79 -27.60
N GLN A 94 -10.12 -25.68 -27.31
CA GLN A 94 -10.73 -24.43 -26.84
C GLN A 94 -10.17 -24.03 -25.46
N ILE A 95 -10.12 -24.95 -24.50
CA ILE A 95 -9.58 -24.69 -23.16
C ILE A 95 -8.08 -24.30 -23.23
N ARG A 96 -7.29 -24.95 -24.09
CA ARG A 96 -5.87 -24.59 -24.29
C ARG A 96 -5.68 -23.19 -24.90
N LYS A 97 -6.59 -22.75 -25.78
CA LYS A 97 -6.58 -21.37 -26.30
C LYS A 97 -6.88 -20.38 -25.18
N GLU A 98 -7.87 -20.66 -24.33
CA GLU A 98 -8.17 -19.81 -23.17
C GLU A 98 -7.00 -19.75 -22.18
N ILE A 99 -6.36 -20.88 -21.87
CA ILE A 99 -5.13 -20.89 -21.05
C ILE A 99 -4.05 -19.97 -21.64
N THR A 100 -3.89 -19.99 -22.96
CA THR A 100 -2.91 -19.14 -23.65
C THR A 100 -3.28 -17.66 -23.54
N ALA A 101 -4.56 -17.33 -23.69
CA ALA A 101 -5.06 -15.96 -23.53
C ALA A 101 -4.84 -15.45 -22.09
N VAL A 102 -5.21 -16.23 -21.08
CA VAL A 102 -5.03 -15.88 -19.66
C VAL A 102 -3.55 -15.74 -19.31
N ARG A 103 -2.67 -16.61 -19.83
CA ARG A 103 -1.21 -16.48 -19.66
C ARG A 103 -0.67 -15.21 -20.30
N SER A 104 -1.13 -14.87 -21.51
CA SER A 104 -0.73 -13.66 -22.20
C SER A 104 -1.13 -12.42 -21.41
N GLU A 105 -2.34 -12.39 -20.85
CA GLU A 105 -2.81 -11.28 -20.03
C GLU A 105 -2.03 -11.21 -18.70
N TYR A 106 -1.79 -12.34 -18.04
CA TYR A 106 -0.96 -12.40 -16.83
C TYR A 106 0.45 -11.84 -17.06
N LEU A 107 1.10 -12.21 -18.17
CA LEU A 107 2.41 -11.68 -18.54
C LEU A 107 2.37 -10.19 -18.86
N LYS A 108 1.33 -9.73 -19.57
CA LYS A 108 1.13 -8.32 -19.89
C LYS A 108 0.95 -7.46 -18.63
N GLN A 109 0.20 -7.96 -17.65
CA GLN A 109 0.05 -7.29 -16.35
C GLN A 109 1.39 -7.24 -15.60
N LEU A 110 2.20 -8.31 -15.64
CA LEU A 110 3.54 -8.30 -15.06
C LEU A 110 4.52 -7.33 -15.74
N THR A 111 4.46 -7.20 -17.07
CA THR A 111 5.41 -6.36 -17.84
C THR A 111 5.03 -4.89 -17.86
N ASN A 112 3.75 -4.58 -17.88
CA ASN A 112 3.27 -3.19 -17.99
C ASN A 112 3.17 -2.49 -16.63
N MET A 113 3.37 -3.21 -15.53
CA MET A 113 3.30 -2.64 -14.19
C MET A 113 4.69 -2.24 -13.69
N PRO A 114 4.99 -0.93 -13.57
CA PRO A 114 6.31 -0.45 -13.15
C PRO A 114 6.71 -0.83 -11.72
N MET A 115 5.81 -1.45 -10.94
CA MET A 115 6.02 -1.81 -9.53
C MET A 115 6.63 -3.21 -9.30
N ALA A 116 6.64 -4.10 -10.30
CA ALA A 116 7.05 -5.50 -10.09
C ALA A 116 8.58 -5.71 -10.04
N TRP A 117 9.38 -4.68 -10.38
CA TRP A 117 10.84 -4.82 -10.54
C TRP A 117 11.65 -4.71 -9.26
N SER A 118 11.01 -4.69 -8.09
CA SER A 118 11.41 -5.60 -7.01
C SER A 118 10.62 -5.31 -5.75
N LEU A 119 9.89 -6.33 -5.31
CA LEU A 119 9.58 -6.49 -3.89
C LEU A 119 10.81 -6.24 -3.01
N ASP A 120 12.01 -6.57 -3.49
CA ASP A 120 13.31 -6.28 -2.85
C ASP A 120 13.71 -4.78 -2.77
N VAL A 121 13.44 -3.95 -3.78
CA VAL A 121 13.61 -2.47 -3.67
C VAL A 121 12.49 -1.89 -2.84
N PHE A 122 11.28 -2.45 -2.91
CA PHE A 122 10.15 -2.03 -2.09
C PHE A 122 10.40 -2.33 -0.60
N THR A 123 10.88 -3.52 -0.25
CA THR A 123 11.24 -3.87 1.14
C THR A 123 12.46 -3.09 1.63
N LYS A 124 13.51 -2.92 0.81
CA LYS A 124 14.68 -2.11 1.19
C LYS A 124 14.37 -0.61 1.37
N LYS A 125 13.44 -0.05 0.58
CA LYS A 125 13.08 1.38 0.64
C LYS A 125 11.98 1.67 1.67
N TYR A 126 11.05 0.75 1.89
CA TYR A 126 9.86 0.97 2.72
C TYR A 126 9.77 0.07 3.97
N ALA A 127 10.72 -0.84 4.20
CA ALA A 127 10.76 -1.70 5.39
C ALA A 127 12.18 -1.94 5.96
N PRO A 128 12.93 -0.91 6.41
CA PRO A 128 14.02 -1.14 7.34
C PRO A 128 13.53 -1.23 8.81
N GLU A 129 12.37 -0.67 9.14
CA GLU A 129 11.77 -0.76 10.48
C GLU A 129 10.27 -0.98 10.34
N SER A 130 9.72 -1.91 11.13
CA SER A 130 8.28 -2.10 11.23
C SER A 130 7.64 -0.76 11.62
N MET A 131 6.78 -0.21 10.76
CA MET A 131 6.02 0.98 11.13
C MET A 131 5.24 0.65 12.41
N PRO A 132 5.47 1.36 13.54
CA PRO A 132 4.64 1.19 14.70
C PRO A 132 3.24 1.67 14.29
N GLN A 133 2.31 0.73 14.21
CA GLN A 133 0.92 1.07 14.02
C GLN A 133 0.49 2.02 15.15
N PRO A 134 -0.31 3.06 14.86
CA PRO A 134 -0.92 3.83 15.94
C PRO A 134 -1.75 2.86 16.78
N THR A 135 -1.26 2.53 17.97
CA THR A 135 -2.07 1.82 18.94
C THR A 135 -3.20 2.76 19.29
N MET A 136 -4.41 2.42 18.85
CA MET A 136 -5.62 3.01 19.39
C MET A 136 -5.67 2.65 20.87
N LYS A 137 -5.08 3.50 21.73
CA LYS A 137 -5.40 3.50 23.16
C LYS A 137 -6.82 4.00 23.29
N GLY A 138 -7.79 3.08 23.17
CA GLY A 138 -9.19 3.47 23.25
C GLY A 138 -10.24 2.46 22.83
N LEU A 139 -9.97 1.15 22.86
CA LEU A 139 -11.03 0.17 23.12
C LEU A 139 -10.49 -0.82 24.15
N GLY A 140 -11.09 -0.74 25.33
CA GLY A 140 -10.63 -1.40 26.54
C GLY A 140 -10.65 -2.92 26.43
N GLY A 141 -9.66 -3.50 27.09
CA GLY A 141 -9.68 -4.80 27.76
C GLY A 141 -10.43 -5.93 27.07
N ILE A 142 -9.68 -6.84 26.44
CA ILE A 142 -9.89 -8.27 26.68
C ILE A 142 -8.51 -8.93 26.79
N SER A 143 -8.37 -9.70 27.87
CA SER A 143 -7.28 -10.58 28.31
C SER A 143 -6.33 -11.06 27.21
N GLY A 144 -5.01 -11.04 27.39
CA GLY A 144 -4.34 -11.76 28.47
C GLY A 144 -4.11 -13.19 28.01
N LEU A 145 -2.86 -13.53 27.69
CA LEU A 145 -2.31 -14.88 27.75
C LEU A 145 -0.79 -14.76 27.70
N LYS A 146 -0.18 -15.49 28.63
CA LYS A 146 1.21 -15.47 29.06
C LYS A 146 2.20 -15.83 27.96
#